data_AF-A0A2W2CJ61-F1
#
_entry.id   AF-A0A2W2CJ61-F1
#
_cell.length_a   1.000
_cell.length_b   1.000
_cell.length_c   1.000
_cell.angle_alpha   90.00
_cell.angle_beta   90.00
_cell.angle_gamma   90.00
#
_symmetry.space_group_name_H-M   'P 1'
#
loop_
_entity.id
_entity.type
_entity.pdbx_description
1 polymer ?
#
loop_
_entity_poly.entity_id
_entity_poly.type
_entity_poly.pdbx_seq_one_letter_code
_entity_poly.pdbx_strand_id
1 'polypeptide(L)'
;MGESYPYEAKRQIDALVDTLTELCSRQPEQTVQGIALPIIDAVLETVQAVRPNDLVVKAARGVIRPEQLAAGEPVRATDALVVAKQLSAAIGPYPMMIA
;
A
#
# COMPACT_ATOMS: atom_id res chain seq x y z
N MET A 1 24.31 4.05 11.05
CA MET A 1 24.03 4.46 9.66
C MET A 1 22.52 4.57 9.55
N GLY A 2 21.98 5.79 9.40
CA GLY A 2 20.56 5.95 9.17
C GLY A 2 20.17 5.25 7.87
N GLU A 3 19.12 4.44 7.89
CA GLU A 3 18.57 3.88 6.66
C GLU A 3 18.23 5.04 5.72
N SER A 4 18.73 4.97 4.48
CA SER A 4 18.33 5.91 3.46
C SER A 4 16.81 5.87 3.31
N TYR A 5 16.18 7.04 3.24
CA TYR A 5 14.74 7.11 3.11
C TYR A 5 14.28 6.41 1.82
N PRO A 6 13.23 5.56 1.88
CA PRO A 6 12.82 4.73 0.75
C PRO A 6 11.93 5.52 -0.22
N TYR A 7 12.54 6.45 -0.94
CA TYR A 7 11.85 7.37 -1.85
C TYR A 7 10.98 6.66 -2.89
N GLU A 8 11.45 5.55 -3.45
CA GLU A 8 10.70 4.80 -4.46
C GLU A 8 9.45 4.15 -3.87
N ALA A 9 9.58 3.42 -2.76
CA ALA A 9 8.46 2.81 -2.06
C ALA A 9 7.43 3.87 -1.63
N LYS A 10 7.90 5.03 -1.14
CA LYS A 10 7.03 6.15 -0.77
C LYS A 10 6.24 6.67 -1.97
N ARG A 11 6.92 6.94 -3.08
CA ARG A 11 6.28 7.44 -4.30
C ARG A 11 5.23 6.47 -4.84
N GLN A 12 5.53 5.18 -4.84
CA GLN A 12 4.61 4.15 -5.34
C GLN A 12 3.36 4.03 -4.44
N ILE A 13 3.53 4.00 -3.12
CA ILE A 13 2.39 3.88 -2.20
C ILE A 13 1.52 5.15 -2.21
N ASP A 14 2.11 6.33 -2.36
CA ASP A 14 1.36 7.58 -2.48
C ASP A 14 0.53 7.63 -3.76
N ALA A 15 1.11 7.22 -4.90
CA ALA A 15 0.37 7.13 -6.15
C ALA A 15 -0.82 6.15 -6.06
N LEU A 16 -0.65 5.04 -5.32
CA LEU A 16 -1.73 4.11 -5.05
C LEU A 16 -2.81 4.73 -4.14
N VAL A 17 -2.40 5.45 -3.08
CA VAL A 17 -3.32 6.19 -2.19
C VAL A 17 -4.15 7.21 -2.96
N ASP A 18 -3.52 7.99 -3.84
CA ASP A 18 -4.22 8.99 -4.65
C ASP A 18 -5.23 8.34 -5.59
N THR A 19 -4.81 7.28 -6.29
CA THR A 19 -5.67 6.52 -7.21
C THR A 19 -6.89 5.94 -6.48
N LEU A 20 -6.67 5.29 -5.34
CA LEU A 20 -7.74 4.69 -4.55
C LEU A 20 -8.62 5.75 -3.86
N THR A 21 -8.07 6.91 -3.50
CA THR A 21 -8.85 8.04 -2.96
C THR A 21 -9.82 8.56 -4.01
N GLU A 22 -9.35 8.79 -5.24
CA GLU A 22 -10.19 9.21 -6.35
C GLU A 22 -11.29 8.17 -6.63
N LEU A 23 -10.92 6.89 -6.68
CA LEU A 23 -11.85 5.79 -6.89
C LEU A 23 -12.94 5.73 -5.80
N CYS A 24 -12.54 5.78 -4.53
CA CYS A 24 -13.46 5.75 -3.39
C CYS A 24 -14.34 6.99 -3.32
N SER A 25 -13.84 8.16 -3.74
CA SER A 25 -14.63 9.40 -3.75
C SER A 25 -15.82 9.32 -4.72
N ARG A 26 -15.67 8.56 -5.81
CA ARG A 26 -16.71 8.35 -6.82
C ARG A 26 -17.63 7.19 -6.47
N GLN A 27 -17.06 6.07 -6.02
CA GLN A 27 -17.82 4.85 -5.71
C GLN A 27 -17.11 4.02 -4.61
N PRO A 28 -17.44 4.23 -3.32
CA PRO A 28 -16.76 3.56 -2.20
C PRO A 28 -16.86 2.03 -2.20
N GLU A 29 -17.97 1.49 -2.73
CA GLU A 29 -18.22 0.05 -2.81
C GLU A 29 -17.61 -0.61 -4.05
N GLN A 30 -16.92 0.16 -4.91
CA GLN A 30 -16.28 -0.39 -6.09
C GLN A 30 -15.19 -1.38 -5.69
N THR A 31 -15.14 -2.50 -6.40
CA THR A 31 -14.07 -3.48 -6.26
C THR A 31 -13.00 -3.27 -7.32
N VAL A 32 -11.74 -3.36 -6.90
CA VAL A 32 -10.59 -3.52 -7.78
C VAL A 32 -10.49 -5.00 -8.14
N GLN A 33 -10.28 -5.29 -9.43
CA GLN A 33 -10.25 -6.66 -9.94
C GLN A 33 -9.43 -6.74 -11.25
N GLY A 34 -9.13 -7.96 -11.68
CA GLY A 34 -8.42 -8.22 -12.94
C GLY A 34 -6.99 -7.67 -12.92
N ILE A 35 -6.62 -6.94 -13.98
CA ILE A 35 -5.23 -6.51 -14.23
C ILE A 35 -4.66 -5.55 -13.17
N ALA A 36 -5.51 -4.95 -12.33
CA ALA A 36 -5.09 -4.04 -11.29
C ALA A 36 -4.60 -4.75 -10.00
N LEU A 37 -5.03 -6.00 -9.76
CA LEU A 37 -4.66 -6.74 -8.54
C LEU A 37 -3.15 -7.01 -8.44
N PRO A 38 -2.44 -7.43 -9.51
CA PRO A 38 -1.00 -7.60 -9.45
C PRO A 38 -0.22 -6.30 -9.20
N ILE A 39 -0.76 -5.16 -9.65
CA ILE A 39 -0.14 -3.85 -9.41
C ILE A 39 -0.24 -3.48 -7.94
N ILE A 40 -1.41 -3.72 -7.31
CA ILE A 40 -1.58 -3.54 -5.87
C ILE A 40 -0.57 -4.41 -5.12
N ASP A 41 -0.50 -5.71 -5.43
CA ASP A 41 0.41 -6.63 -4.74
C ASP A 41 1.87 -6.16 -4.79
N ALA A 42 2.36 -5.78 -5.98
CA ALA A 42 3.73 -5.30 -6.17
C ALA A 42 4.05 -4.03 -5.35
N VAL A 43 3.09 -3.11 -5.23
CA VAL A 43 3.27 -1.91 -4.40
C VAL A 43 3.33 -2.27 -2.91
N LEU A 44 2.43 -3.17 -2.44
CA LEU A 44 2.45 -3.64 -1.05
C LEU A 44 3.76 -4.38 -0.72
N GLU A 45 4.26 -5.19 -1.66
CA GLU A 45 5.55 -5.88 -1.55
C GLU A 45 6.73 -4.93 -1.40
N THR A 46 6.72 -3.85 -2.17
CA THR A 46 7.80 -2.86 -2.13
C THR A 46 7.86 -2.19 -0.75
N VAL A 47 6.70 -1.89 -0.13
CA VAL A 47 6.68 -1.35 1.24
C VAL A 47 7.14 -2.40 2.27
N GLN A 48 6.71 -3.65 2.12
CA GLN A 48 7.11 -4.75 3.01
C GLN A 48 8.62 -4.99 2.99
N ALA A 49 9.25 -4.93 1.81
CA ALA A 49 10.70 -5.11 1.67
C ALA A 49 11.50 -4.03 2.41
N VAL A 50 10.95 -2.81 2.47
CA VAL A 50 11.59 -1.65 3.09
C VAL A 50 11.33 -1.57 4.60
N ARG A 51 10.15 -1.98 5.06
CA ARG A 51 9.75 -1.97 6.47
C ARG A 51 9.38 -3.37 6.96
N PRO A 52 10.28 -4.38 6.86
CA PRO A 52 9.93 -5.77 7.13
C PRO A 52 9.57 -6.04 8.59
N ASN A 53 10.02 -5.19 9.52
CA ASN A 53 9.82 -5.34 10.95
C ASN A 53 8.69 -4.49 11.53
N ASP A 54 8.11 -3.59 10.74
CA ASP A 54 7.02 -2.73 11.20
C ASP A 54 5.74 -3.55 11.41
N LEU A 55 5.08 -3.34 12.56
CA LEU A 55 3.90 -4.12 12.94
C LEU A 55 2.67 -3.82 12.07
N VAL A 56 2.54 -2.57 11.62
CA VAL A 56 1.45 -2.15 10.72
C VAL A 56 1.67 -2.77 9.34
N VAL A 57 2.92 -2.76 8.86
CA VAL A 57 3.29 -3.36 7.58
C VAL A 57 3.05 -4.88 7.58
N LYS A 58 3.41 -5.57 8.66
CA LYS A 58 3.08 -6.99 8.84
C LYS A 58 1.57 -7.26 8.88
N ALA A 59 0.81 -6.41 9.58
CA ALA A 59 -0.64 -6.56 9.70
C ALA A 59 -1.37 -6.31 8.37
N ALA A 60 -0.86 -5.40 7.52
CA ALA A 60 -1.43 -5.09 6.21
C ALA A 60 -1.58 -6.34 5.31
N ARG A 61 -0.60 -7.26 5.36
CA ARG A 61 -0.66 -8.55 4.64
C ARG A 61 -1.78 -9.48 5.11
N GLY A 62 -2.27 -9.31 6.34
CA GLY A 62 -3.42 -10.05 6.85
C GLY A 62 -4.76 -9.55 6.30
N VAL A 63 -4.81 -8.29 5.89
CA VAL A 63 -6.02 -7.61 5.38
C VAL A 63 -6.17 -7.80 3.88
N ILE A 64 -5.08 -7.61 3.12
CA ILE A 64 -5.03 -7.90 1.67
C ILE A 64 -4.01 -9.00 1.47
N ARG A 65 -4.52 -10.22 1.34
CA ARG A 65 -3.69 -11.42 1.28
C ARG A 65 -3.13 -11.59 -0.13
N PRO A 66 -1.83 -11.85 -0.31
CA PRO A 66 -1.27 -12.12 -1.64
C PRO A 66 -1.98 -13.29 -2.33
N GLU A 67 -2.45 -14.29 -1.59
CA GLU A 67 -3.21 -15.42 -2.16
C GLU A 67 -4.56 -14.96 -2.74
N GLN A 68 -5.22 -14.00 -2.08
CA GLN A 68 -6.46 -13.39 -2.57
C GLN A 68 -6.22 -12.63 -3.88
N LEU A 69 -5.13 -11.86 -3.95
CA LEU A 69 -4.75 -11.12 -5.16
C LEU A 69 -4.37 -12.08 -6.31
N ALA A 70 -3.62 -13.13 -6.02
CA ALA A 70 -3.20 -14.15 -6.99
C ALA A 70 -4.38 -14.98 -7.53
N ALA A 71 -5.38 -15.25 -6.68
CA ALA A 71 -6.63 -15.90 -7.08
C ALA A 71 -7.54 -15.00 -7.95
N GLY A 72 -7.18 -13.71 -8.11
CA GLY A 72 -7.98 -12.74 -8.83
C GLY A 72 -9.25 -12.32 -8.08
N GLU A 73 -9.29 -12.54 -6.76
CA GLU A 73 -10.44 -12.21 -5.94
C GLU A 73 -10.60 -10.68 -5.85
N PRO A 74 -11.81 -10.14 -6.07
CA PRO A 74 -12.04 -8.71 -5.99
C PRO A 74 -11.72 -8.15 -4.60
N VAL A 75 -11.09 -6.97 -4.56
CA VAL A 75 -10.77 -6.24 -3.33
C VAL A 75 -11.58 -4.95 -3.31
N ARG A 76 -12.27 -4.64 -2.20
CA ARG A 76 -12.97 -3.36 -2.10
C ARG A 76 -11.96 -2.22 -2.11
N ALA A 77 -12.24 -1.18 -2.91
CA ALA A 77 -11.35 -0.03 -3.04
C ALA A 77 -11.11 0.67 -1.70
N THR A 78 -12.12 0.72 -0.84
CA THR A 78 -12.05 1.28 0.51
C THR A 78 -11.11 0.50 1.42
N ASP A 79 -11.19 -0.83 1.44
CA ASP A 79 -10.28 -1.68 2.20
C ASP A 79 -8.83 -1.51 1.70
N ALA A 80 -8.65 -1.51 0.37
CA ALA A 80 -7.37 -1.22 -0.27
C ALA A 80 -6.81 0.14 0.13
N LEU A 81 -7.65 1.17 0.17
CA LEU A 81 -7.26 2.53 0.49
C LEU A 81 -6.80 2.65 1.95
N VAL A 82 -7.53 2.02 2.88
CA VAL A 82 -7.15 2.01 4.30
C VAL A 82 -5.76 1.39 4.46
N VAL A 83 -5.53 0.23 3.86
CA VAL A 83 -4.22 -0.44 3.91
C VAL A 83 -3.13 0.44 3.29
N ALA A 84 -3.36 1.00 2.10
CA ALA A 84 -2.37 1.84 1.42
C ALA A 84 -1.99 3.08 2.25
N LYS A 85 -2.96 3.74 2.89
CA LYS A 85 -2.70 4.88 3.77
C LYS A 85 -1.88 4.50 5.00
N GLN A 86 -2.17 3.36 5.63
CA GLN A 86 -1.40 2.89 6.78
C GLN A 86 0.04 2.55 6.39
N LEU A 87 0.25 1.95 5.22
CA LEU A 87 1.59 1.65 4.69
C LEU A 87 2.37 2.93 4.35
N SER A 88 1.73 3.93 3.72
CA SER A 88 2.35 5.23 3.47
C SER A 88 2.77 5.92 4.78
N ALA A 89 1.93 5.85 5.81
CA ALA A 89 2.23 6.39 7.14
C ALA A 89 3.40 5.65 7.82
N ALA A 90 3.50 4.33 7.67
CA ALA A 90 4.59 3.54 8.23
C ALA A 90 5.97 3.86 7.60
N ILE A 91 5.99 4.32 6.35
CA ILE A 91 7.22 4.85 5.73
C ILE A 91 7.60 6.21 6.34
N GLY A 92 6.60 7.03 6.65
CA GLY A 92 6.75 8.39 7.18
C GLY A 92 6.83 9.45 6.08
N PRO A 93 6.65 10.75 6.42
CA PRO A 93 6.43 11.80 5.44
C PRO A 93 7.70 12.24 4.69
N TYR A 94 8.86 12.21 5.33
CA TYR A 94 10.16 12.65 4.78
C TYR A 94 11.32 11.96 5.51
N PRO A 95 12.56 11.95 4.96
CA PRO A 95 13.74 11.62 5.75
C PRO A 95 13.80 12.56 6.95
N MET A 96 13.79 12.03 8.17
CA MET A 96 14.15 12.82 9.33
C MET A 96 15.66 13.13 9.24
N MET A 97 16.00 14.25 8.61
CA MET A 97 17.35 14.79 8.71
C MET A 97 17.49 15.37 10.12
N ILE A 98 18.22 14.67 10.98
CA ILE A 98 18.72 15.27 12.22
C ILE A 98 19.77 16.29 11.78
N ALA A 99 19.44 17.57 11.87
CA ALA A 99 20.37 18.69 11.65
C ALA A 99 21.41 18.76 12.77
#